data_AF-A0A428XSW6-F1
#
_entry.id   AF-A0A428XSW6-F1
#
_cell.length_a   1.000
_cell.length_b   1.000
_cell.length_c   1.000
_cell.angle_alpha   90.00
_cell.angle_beta   90.00
_cell.angle_gamma   90.00
#
_symmetry.space_group_name_H-M   'P 1'
#
loop_
_entity.id
_entity.type
_entity.pdbx_description
1 polymer ?
#
loop_
_entity_poly.entity_id
_entity_poly.type
_entity_poly.pdbx_seq_one_letter_code
_entity_poly.pdbx_strand_id
1 'polypeptide(L)'
;MGTVLMLGGMIIAPLLACGLLSVLVVAANEVFGAAVRPVTCGIFVGCVFVHFWWRRRREQRAAREVAGWVATGGWEPVSPRPWPWQGLVRWADTVTVLRAYAKRVEGFPVVTGELEFSDNGLGTSVDRRDGRAAFAVVTLPQPAPSMAVRAHRNAVRRGEGDDDEFRRRFRPVGAESHRLDNPELRAAHVRGDIPPWTLIEDELFVFVPLDRPLRPRDLEEAARKAIRVVRLLDVGADELAVEVGEDG
;
A
#
# COMPACT_ATOMS: atom_id res chain seq x y z
N MET A 1 -18.47 12.67 20.99
CA MET A 1 -17.84 12.53 22.32
C MET A 1 -16.58 11.63 22.28
N GLY A 2 -15.70 11.79 21.27
CA GLY A 2 -14.57 10.85 21.05
C GLY A 2 -13.20 11.51 20.82
N THR A 3 -13.10 12.84 20.93
CA THR A 3 -11.87 13.59 20.63
C THR A 3 -10.96 13.80 21.85
N VAL A 4 -11.42 13.52 23.07
CA VAL A 4 -10.64 13.73 24.31
C VAL A 4 -9.72 12.54 24.64
N LEU A 5 -10.03 11.33 24.15
CA LEU A 5 -9.23 10.13 24.44
C LEU A 5 -7.95 9.98 23.60
N MET A 6 -7.88 10.60 22.41
CA MET A 6 -6.65 10.53 21.58
C MET A 6 -5.54 11.50 22.03
N LEU A 7 -5.87 12.54 22.80
CA LEU A 7 -4.87 13.46 23.36
C LEU A 7 -4.14 12.88 24.60
N GLY A 8 -4.79 11.99 25.35
CA GLY A 8 -4.17 11.33 26.51
C GLY A 8 -3.09 10.30 26.13
N GLY A 9 -3.33 9.50 25.08
CA GLY A 9 -2.38 8.47 24.64
C GLY A 9 -1.07 9.02 24.07
N MET A 10 -1.11 10.22 23.47
CA MET A 10 0.07 10.88 22.89
C MET A 10 1.00 11.51 23.94
N ILE A 11 0.52 11.69 25.18
CA ILE A 11 1.28 12.23 26.32
C ILE A 11 1.79 11.10 27.25
N ILE A 12 1.09 9.96 27.33
CA ILE A 12 1.47 8.87 28.24
C ILE A 12 2.64 8.02 27.70
N ALA A 13 2.73 7.82 26.38
CA ALA A 13 3.85 7.12 25.77
C ALA A 13 5.23 7.78 26.04
N PRO A 14 5.39 9.12 25.94
CA PRO A 14 6.65 9.75 26.32
C PRO A 14 6.91 9.71 27.84
N LEU A 15 5.89 9.67 28.70
CA LEU A 15 6.09 9.58 30.16
C LEU A 15 6.64 8.21 30.61
N LEU A 16 6.17 7.11 30.01
CA LEU A 16 6.74 5.78 30.28
C LEU A 16 8.14 5.59 29.66
N ALA A 17 8.39 6.19 28.49
CA ALA A 17 9.73 6.25 27.91
C ALA A 17 10.69 7.11 28.78
N CYS A 18 10.20 8.22 29.36
CA CYS A 18 10.95 9.01 30.33
C CYS A 18 11.27 8.21 31.59
N GLY A 19 10.33 7.43 32.13
CA GLY A 19 10.53 6.58 33.32
C GLY A 19 11.65 5.55 33.15
N LEU A 20 11.65 4.81 32.03
CA LEU A 20 12.70 3.84 31.69
C LEU A 20 14.05 4.50 31.37
N LEU A 21 14.03 5.68 30.72
CA LEU A 21 15.23 6.51 30.54
C LEU A 21 15.80 6.95 31.88
N SER A 22 14.99 7.35 32.86
CA SER A 22 15.48 7.73 34.19
C SER A 22 16.15 6.58 34.94
N VAL A 23 15.64 5.35 34.84
CA VAL A 23 16.27 4.18 35.51
C VAL A 23 17.60 3.82 34.86
N LEU A 24 17.69 3.82 33.52
CA LEU A 24 18.95 3.62 32.79
C LEU A 24 19.97 4.74 33.07
N VAL A 25 19.50 5.98 33.21
CA VAL A 25 20.33 7.14 33.57
C VAL A 25 20.85 7.03 35.00
N VAL A 26 20.08 6.51 35.96
CA VAL A 26 20.53 6.31 37.35
C VAL A 26 21.56 5.18 37.44
N ALA A 27 21.40 4.08 36.71
CA ALA A 27 22.41 3.01 36.68
C ALA A 27 23.72 3.44 36.00
N ALA A 28 23.65 4.25 34.95
CA ALA A 28 24.82 4.81 34.28
C ALA A 28 25.50 5.96 35.08
N ASN A 29 24.76 6.58 36.00
CA ASN A 29 25.22 7.66 36.88
C ASN A 29 26.31 7.16 37.83
N GLU A 30 26.19 5.96 38.38
CA GLU A 30 27.22 5.44 39.29
C GLU A 30 28.56 5.12 38.60
N VAL A 31 28.58 4.93 37.27
CA VAL A 31 29.75 4.41 36.55
C VAL A 31 30.61 5.51 35.90
N PHE A 32 30.03 6.64 35.45
CA PHE A 32 30.73 7.57 34.51
C PHE A 32 30.99 9.00 35.01
N GLY A 33 30.73 9.33 36.27
CA GLY A 33 31.02 10.67 36.82
C GLY A 33 30.09 11.80 36.32
N ALA A 34 29.98 12.87 37.13
CA ALA A 34 28.86 13.82 37.08
C ALA A 34 28.79 14.75 35.84
N ALA A 35 29.87 14.89 35.06
CA ALA A 35 29.96 15.89 33.98
C ALA A 35 29.56 15.37 32.57
N VAL A 36 29.54 14.05 32.36
CA VAL A 36 29.27 13.45 31.02
C VAL A 36 27.76 13.37 30.69
N ARG A 37 26.88 13.64 31.67
CA ARG A 37 25.43 13.41 31.62
C ARG A 37 24.57 14.42 30.85
N PRO A 38 24.73 15.75 31.01
CA PRO A 38 23.86 16.69 30.31
C PRO A 38 24.17 16.74 28.82
N VAL A 39 25.44 16.53 28.44
CA VAL A 39 25.87 16.54 27.04
C VAL A 39 25.28 15.36 26.28
N THR A 40 25.36 14.14 26.83
CA THR A 40 24.83 12.93 26.17
C THR A 40 23.31 12.94 26.08
N CYS A 41 22.60 13.35 27.14
CA CYS A 41 21.15 13.54 27.10
C CYS A 41 20.72 14.61 26.09
N GLY A 42 21.44 15.75 26.05
CA GLY A 42 21.20 16.82 25.07
C GLY A 42 21.39 16.36 23.63
N ILE A 43 22.41 15.55 23.36
CA ILE A 43 22.64 14.95 22.04
C ILE A 43 21.50 14.01 21.67
N PHE A 44 21.08 13.11 22.57
CA PHE A 44 19.99 12.16 22.27
C PHE A 44 18.67 12.87 21.99
N VAL A 45 18.28 13.82 22.85
CA VAL A 45 17.08 14.65 22.66
C VAL A 45 17.17 15.44 21.36
N GLY A 46 18.33 16.04 21.08
CA GLY A 46 18.61 16.73 19.83
C GLY A 46 18.43 15.82 18.61
N CYS A 47 18.98 14.61 18.62
CA CYS A 47 18.84 13.62 17.55
C CYS A 47 17.38 13.20 17.32
N VAL A 48 16.63 12.92 18.39
CA VAL A 48 15.20 12.57 18.31
C VAL A 48 14.40 13.74 17.73
N PHE A 49 14.65 14.96 18.21
CA PHE A 49 13.98 16.16 17.70
C PHE A 49 14.28 16.42 16.23
N VAL A 50 15.56 16.35 15.83
CA VAL A 50 15.98 16.51 14.43
C VAL A 50 15.34 15.43 13.56
N HIS A 51 15.33 14.17 14.00
CA HIS A 51 14.70 13.08 13.26
C HIS A 51 13.18 13.31 13.08
N PHE A 52 12.48 13.66 14.15
CA PHE A 52 11.05 13.97 14.12
C PHE A 52 10.74 15.15 13.20
N TRP A 53 11.51 16.24 13.31
CA TRP A 53 11.35 17.42 12.47
C TRP A 53 11.58 17.11 10.99
N TRP A 54 12.64 16.34 10.67
CA TRP A 54 12.92 15.88 9.32
C TRP A 54 11.79 15.02 8.76
N ARG A 55 11.27 14.08 9.55
CA ARG A 55 10.13 13.23 9.17
C ARG A 55 8.90 14.08 8.84
N ARG A 56 8.52 14.99 9.75
CA ARG A 56 7.36 15.88 9.56
C ARG A 56 7.50 16.75 8.32
N ARG A 57 8.71 17.28 8.06
CA ARG A 57 8.99 18.08 6.86
C ARG A 57 8.86 17.26 5.57
N ARG A 58 9.31 16.00 5.57
CA ARG A 58 9.15 15.08 4.43
C ARG A 58 7.68 14.77 4.17
N GLU A 59 6.90 14.51 5.22
CA GLU A 59 5.46 14.26 5.12
C GLU A 59 4.70 15.49 4.57
N GLN A 60 5.00 16.70 5.07
CA GLN A 60 4.40 17.94 4.56
C GLN A 60 4.75 18.20 3.09
N ARG A 61 6.01 17.96 2.70
CA ARG A 61 6.42 18.11 1.31
C ARG A 61 5.68 17.13 0.41
N ALA A 62 5.61 15.86 0.81
CA ALA A 62 4.88 14.83 0.09
C ALA A 62 3.39 15.16 -0.04
N ALA A 63 2.76 15.68 1.02
CA ALA A 63 1.37 16.12 0.99
C ALA A 63 1.14 17.27 -0.01
N ARG A 64 2.06 18.26 -0.07
CA ARG A 64 2.00 19.35 -1.06
C ARG A 64 2.20 18.85 -2.48
N GLU A 65 3.13 17.92 -2.69
CA GLU A 65 3.37 17.30 -4.01
C GLU A 65 2.11 16.56 -4.50
N VAL A 66 1.45 15.80 -3.63
CA VAL A 66 0.17 15.15 -3.95
C VAL A 66 -0.94 16.17 -4.22
N ALA A 67 -1.09 17.20 -3.39
CA ALA A 67 -2.11 18.23 -3.60
C ALA A 67 -1.92 18.97 -4.93
N GLY A 68 -0.66 19.31 -5.28
CA GLY A 68 -0.33 19.91 -6.58
C GLY A 68 -0.65 18.98 -7.74
N TRP A 69 -0.29 17.70 -7.63
CA TRP A 69 -0.60 16.68 -8.64
C TRP A 69 -2.10 16.48 -8.85
N VAL A 70 -2.90 16.46 -7.77
CA VAL A 70 -4.37 16.39 -7.87
C VAL A 70 -4.90 17.59 -8.64
N ALA A 71 -4.46 18.81 -8.27
CA ALA A 71 -4.93 20.05 -8.87
C ALA A 71 -4.60 20.17 -10.37
N THR A 72 -3.46 19.65 -10.83
CA THR A 72 -3.06 19.73 -12.24
C THR A 72 -3.42 18.50 -13.06
N GLY A 73 -3.65 17.36 -12.39
CA GLY A 73 -3.73 16.05 -13.04
C GLY A 73 -5.14 15.60 -13.41
N GLY A 74 -6.18 16.38 -13.09
CA GLY A 74 -7.58 15.98 -13.32
C GLY A 74 -8.00 14.77 -12.48
N TRP A 75 -7.39 14.62 -11.30
CA TRP A 75 -7.77 13.61 -10.32
C TRP A 75 -8.77 14.22 -9.35
N GLU A 76 -9.87 13.51 -9.08
CA GLU A 76 -10.94 14.01 -8.22
C GLU A 76 -10.95 13.27 -6.89
N PRO A 77 -11.06 13.94 -5.73
CA PRO A 77 -11.11 13.27 -4.44
C PRO A 77 -12.37 12.40 -4.33
N VAL A 78 -12.21 11.17 -3.87
CA VAL A 78 -13.31 10.21 -3.70
C VAL A 78 -13.85 10.29 -2.27
N SER A 79 -15.16 10.41 -2.13
CA SER A 79 -15.84 10.35 -0.83
C SER A 79 -15.72 8.96 -0.20
N PRO A 80 -15.76 8.83 1.14
CA PRO A 80 -15.75 7.53 1.80
C PRO A 80 -16.83 6.60 1.21
N ARG A 81 -16.40 5.43 0.73
CA ARG A 81 -17.26 4.40 0.12
C ARG A 81 -16.83 3.00 0.62
N PRO A 82 -17.69 1.98 0.46
CA PRO A 82 -17.26 0.59 0.57
C PRO A 82 -16.17 0.29 -0.47
N TRP A 83 -15.15 -0.48 -0.08
CA TRP A 83 -14.06 -0.89 -0.96
C TRP A 83 -14.18 -2.39 -1.30
N PRO A 84 -13.78 -2.83 -2.51
CA PRO A 84 -13.98 -4.22 -2.95
C PRO A 84 -13.31 -5.26 -2.05
N TRP A 85 -12.22 -4.88 -1.37
CA TRP A 85 -11.52 -5.76 -0.45
C TRP A 85 -12.16 -5.84 0.94
N GLN A 86 -13.13 -5.00 1.31
CA GLN A 86 -13.69 -4.99 2.67
C GLN A 86 -14.29 -6.35 3.06
N GLY A 87 -14.92 -7.07 2.11
CA GLY A 87 -15.43 -8.42 2.35
C GLY A 87 -14.35 -9.51 2.42
N LEU A 88 -13.10 -9.20 2.04
CA LEU A 88 -11.97 -10.15 2.03
C LEU A 88 -11.06 -9.99 3.24
N VAL A 89 -11.05 -8.79 3.82
CA VAL A 89 -10.26 -8.49 5.02
C VAL A 89 -10.90 -9.18 6.21
N ARG A 90 -10.09 -9.87 7.03
CA ARG A 90 -10.59 -10.63 8.18
C ARG A 90 -11.31 -9.73 9.18
N TRP A 91 -10.77 -8.54 9.46
CA TRP A 91 -11.31 -7.56 10.40
C TRP A 91 -11.30 -6.15 9.80
N ALA A 92 -12.46 -5.48 9.80
CA ALA A 92 -12.66 -4.21 9.11
C ALA A 92 -11.75 -3.07 9.60
N ASP A 93 -11.26 -3.14 10.85
CA ASP A 93 -10.37 -2.16 11.48
C ASP A 93 -8.89 -2.31 11.08
N THR A 94 -8.52 -3.41 10.41
CA THR A 94 -7.13 -3.68 10.01
C THR A 94 -6.69 -2.98 8.73
N VAL A 95 -7.61 -2.32 8.01
CA VAL A 95 -7.31 -1.58 6.77
C VAL A 95 -8.05 -0.24 6.78
N THR A 96 -7.32 0.86 6.81
CA THR A 96 -7.87 2.22 6.80
C THR A 96 -7.43 2.95 5.54
N VAL A 97 -8.38 3.32 4.68
CA VAL A 97 -8.11 4.20 3.54
C VAL A 97 -7.96 5.64 4.02
N LEU A 98 -6.79 6.22 3.77
CA LEU A 98 -6.45 7.57 4.23
C LEU A 98 -6.90 8.64 3.24
N ARG A 99 -6.80 8.34 1.94
CA ARG A 99 -7.17 9.22 0.83
C ARG A 99 -7.32 8.43 -0.46
N ALA A 100 -8.18 8.89 -1.34
CA ALA A 100 -8.44 8.27 -2.63
C ALA A 100 -8.82 9.31 -3.67
N TYR A 101 -8.47 9.04 -4.92
CA TYR A 101 -8.69 9.91 -6.06
C TYR A 101 -9.14 9.09 -7.26
N ALA A 102 -10.11 9.61 -8.03
CA ALA A 102 -10.63 8.99 -9.23
C ALA A 102 -10.20 9.74 -10.48
N LYS A 103 -9.96 9.01 -11.57
CA LYS A 103 -9.72 9.53 -12.91
C LYS A 103 -9.95 8.42 -13.94
N ARG A 104 -10.33 8.77 -15.17
CA ARG A 104 -10.22 7.84 -16.31
C ARG A 104 -8.78 7.79 -16.83
N VAL A 105 -8.21 6.60 -16.90
CA VAL A 105 -6.83 6.37 -17.38
C VAL A 105 -6.88 5.29 -18.44
N GLU A 106 -6.44 5.63 -19.65
CA GLU A 106 -6.47 4.70 -20.81
C GLU A 106 -7.86 4.10 -21.05
N GLY A 107 -8.92 4.92 -20.90
CA GLY A 107 -10.32 4.51 -21.09
C GLY A 107 -10.99 3.91 -19.84
N PHE A 108 -10.23 3.38 -18.89
CA PHE A 108 -10.77 2.75 -17.69
C PHE A 108 -11.04 3.75 -16.56
N PRO A 109 -12.17 3.65 -15.84
CA PRO A 109 -12.34 4.30 -14.54
C PRO A 109 -11.35 3.73 -13.52
N VAL A 110 -10.49 4.58 -12.97
CA VAL A 110 -9.47 4.19 -11.99
C VAL A 110 -9.62 5.01 -10.72
N VAL A 111 -9.64 4.33 -9.58
CA VAL A 111 -9.50 4.94 -8.26
C VAL A 111 -8.16 4.55 -7.66
N THR A 112 -7.30 5.51 -7.34
CA THR A 112 -6.02 5.27 -6.66
C THR A 112 -5.96 6.02 -5.35
N GLY A 113 -5.20 5.52 -4.39
CA GLY A 113 -5.10 6.19 -3.11
C GLY A 113 -4.03 5.60 -2.21
N GLU A 114 -4.11 5.99 -0.96
CA GLU A 114 -3.25 5.51 0.10
C GLU A 114 -4.10 4.91 1.21
N LEU A 115 -3.62 3.79 1.72
CA LEU A 115 -4.17 3.16 2.89
C LEU A 115 -3.08 2.76 3.87
N GLU A 116 -3.49 2.57 5.11
CA GLU A 116 -2.73 1.98 6.19
C GLU A 116 -3.32 0.63 6.55
N PHE A 117 -2.47 -0.34 6.84
CA PHE A 117 -2.90 -1.67 7.25
C PHE A 117 -2.08 -2.17 8.43
N SER A 118 -2.72 -2.95 9.28
CA SER A 118 -2.15 -3.57 10.48
C SER A 118 -2.56 -5.03 10.56
N ASP A 119 -1.88 -5.81 11.43
CA ASP A 119 -2.23 -7.21 11.73
C ASP A 119 -2.57 -8.08 10.52
N ASN A 120 -1.84 -7.84 9.44
CA ASN A 120 -1.98 -8.57 8.20
C ASN A 120 -3.39 -8.41 7.55
N GLY A 121 -3.97 -7.22 7.68
CA GLY A 121 -5.28 -6.87 7.09
C GLY A 121 -5.36 -7.11 5.58
N LEU A 122 -4.27 -6.88 4.84
CA LEU A 122 -4.21 -7.12 3.39
C LEU A 122 -3.90 -8.59 2.99
N GLY A 123 -3.74 -9.48 3.97
CA GLY A 123 -3.54 -10.90 3.72
C GLY A 123 -2.28 -11.21 2.91
N THR A 124 -2.44 -11.87 1.76
CA THR A 124 -1.35 -12.25 0.85
C THR A 124 -1.24 -11.31 -0.36
N SER A 125 -1.91 -10.15 -0.28
CA SER A 125 -1.84 -9.11 -1.33
C SER A 125 -0.60 -8.23 -1.20
N VAL A 126 0.03 -8.23 -0.02
CA VAL A 126 1.31 -7.60 0.27
C VAL A 126 2.19 -8.56 1.07
N ASP A 127 3.50 -8.36 1.03
CA ASP A 127 4.51 -9.17 1.71
C ASP A 127 4.79 -8.73 3.16
N ARG A 128 4.04 -7.76 3.68
CA ARG A 128 4.23 -7.17 5.01
C ARG A 128 3.04 -7.42 5.92
N ARG A 129 3.29 -7.48 7.22
CA ARG A 129 2.24 -7.61 8.24
C ARG A 129 1.52 -6.28 8.48
N ASP A 130 2.25 -5.18 8.47
CA ASP A 130 1.79 -3.85 8.79
C ASP A 130 2.52 -2.80 7.93
N GLY A 131 1.90 -1.63 7.78
CA GLY A 131 2.49 -0.50 7.08
C GLY A 131 1.49 0.28 6.24
N ARG A 132 2.00 0.90 5.18
CA ARG A 132 1.22 1.73 4.26
C ARG A 132 1.36 1.19 2.84
N ALA A 133 0.33 1.37 2.03
CA ALA A 133 0.35 0.99 0.62
C ALA A 133 -0.34 2.05 -0.22
N ALA A 134 0.18 2.26 -1.42
CA ALA A 134 -0.62 2.83 -2.50
C ALA A 134 -1.53 1.73 -3.03
N PHE A 135 -2.77 2.07 -3.35
CA PHE A 135 -3.70 1.13 -3.98
C PHE A 135 -4.19 1.69 -5.30
N ALA A 136 -4.65 0.80 -6.18
CA ALA A 136 -5.45 1.17 -7.32
C ALA A 136 -6.58 0.16 -7.51
N VAL A 137 -7.75 0.67 -7.88
CA VAL A 137 -8.95 -0.06 -8.29
C VAL A 137 -9.26 0.36 -9.71
N VAL A 138 -9.46 -0.60 -10.60
CA VAL A 138 -9.88 -0.39 -11.98
C VAL A 138 -11.25 -1.02 -12.12
N THR A 139 -12.24 -0.24 -12.55
CA THR A 139 -13.57 -0.74 -12.88
C THR A 139 -13.55 -1.21 -14.34
N LEU A 140 -13.92 -2.46 -14.56
CA LEU A 140 -14.05 -3.07 -15.87
C LEU A 140 -15.41 -2.68 -16.48
N PRO A 141 -15.51 -2.62 -17.82
CA PRO A 141 -16.78 -2.35 -18.48
C PRO A 141 -17.81 -3.48 -18.27
N GLN A 142 -17.33 -4.72 -18.08
CA GLN A 142 -18.17 -5.89 -17.89
C GLN A 142 -17.65 -6.72 -16.70
N PRO A 143 -18.55 -7.34 -15.92
CA PRO A 143 -18.17 -8.27 -14.88
C PRO A 143 -17.38 -9.45 -15.43
N ALA A 144 -16.36 -9.88 -14.68
CA ALA A 144 -15.53 -11.02 -14.99
C ALA A 144 -15.56 -12.04 -13.83
N PRO A 145 -15.25 -13.33 -14.10
CA PRO A 145 -15.14 -14.32 -13.04
C PRO A 145 -14.12 -13.90 -11.98
N SER A 146 -14.48 -14.05 -10.70
CA SER A 146 -13.60 -13.70 -9.60
C SER A 146 -12.30 -14.51 -9.64
N MET A 147 -11.16 -13.83 -9.67
CA MET A 147 -9.85 -14.45 -9.75
C MET A 147 -8.80 -13.58 -9.07
N ALA A 148 -7.71 -14.17 -8.60
CA ALA A 148 -6.64 -13.45 -7.93
C ALA A 148 -5.29 -14.12 -8.13
N VAL A 149 -4.22 -13.34 -8.00
CA VAL A 149 -2.87 -13.85 -7.83
C VAL A 149 -2.35 -13.35 -6.50
N ARG A 150 -1.99 -14.29 -5.61
CA ARG A 150 -1.55 -14.02 -4.24
C ARG A 150 -0.06 -14.35 -4.07
N ALA A 151 0.67 -13.56 -3.28
CA ALA A 151 2.04 -13.91 -2.93
C ALA A 151 2.09 -15.01 -1.86
N HIS A 152 3.07 -15.90 -1.95
CA HIS A 152 3.41 -16.81 -0.86
C HIS A 152 4.23 -16.06 0.19
N ARG A 153 3.79 -16.06 1.46
CA ARG A 153 4.54 -15.40 2.56
C ARG A 153 5.87 -16.08 2.88
N ASN A 154 5.92 -17.40 2.70
CA ASN A 154 7.11 -18.20 2.95
C ASN A 154 7.43 -18.96 1.65
N ALA A 155 8.23 -18.35 0.78
CA ALA A 155 8.73 -19.01 -0.44
C ALA A 155 9.76 -20.12 -0.14
N VAL A 156 10.07 -20.34 1.13
CA VAL A 156 11.05 -21.32 1.60
C VAL A 156 10.41 -22.70 1.64
N ARG A 157 10.89 -23.60 0.77
CA ARG A 157 10.57 -25.04 0.62
C ARG A 157 9.33 -25.38 -0.24
N ARG A 158 9.43 -25.15 -1.55
CA ARG A 158 8.94 -26.14 -2.52
C ARG A 158 10.10 -26.63 -3.36
N GLY A 159 10.15 -27.95 -3.50
CA GLY A 159 11.32 -28.72 -3.90
C GLY A 159 11.90 -28.32 -5.25
N GLU A 160 13.20 -28.48 -5.33
CA GLU A 160 14.00 -28.69 -6.54
C GLU A 160 13.27 -29.75 -7.39
N GLY A 161 12.60 -29.34 -8.47
CA GLY A 161 11.84 -30.28 -9.31
C GLY A 161 10.72 -29.73 -10.19
N ASP A 162 10.33 -28.46 -10.10
CA ASP A 162 9.38 -27.85 -11.06
C ASP A 162 9.80 -26.39 -11.34
N ASP A 163 10.22 -26.12 -12.58
CA ASP A 163 10.96 -24.93 -13.04
C ASP A 163 10.16 -23.61 -13.10
N ASP A 164 8.96 -23.56 -12.52
CA ASP A 164 8.11 -22.38 -12.62
C ASP A 164 8.32 -21.43 -11.43
N GLU A 165 9.23 -20.45 -11.61
CA GLU A 165 9.48 -19.37 -10.63
C GLU A 165 8.18 -18.68 -10.20
N PHE A 166 7.22 -18.55 -11.10
CA PHE A 166 5.91 -17.96 -10.78
C PHE A 166 5.19 -18.81 -9.72
N ARG A 167 5.08 -20.13 -9.90
CA ARG A 167 4.42 -21.02 -8.93
C ARG A 167 5.13 -21.10 -7.58
N ARG A 168 6.43 -20.81 -7.53
CA ARG A 168 7.19 -20.74 -6.27
C ARG A 168 6.83 -19.50 -5.45
N ARG A 169 6.61 -18.37 -6.12
CA ARG A 169 6.40 -17.06 -5.47
C ARG A 169 4.93 -16.69 -5.34
N PHE A 170 4.08 -17.20 -6.23
CA PHE A 170 2.69 -16.80 -6.37
C PHE A 170 1.75 -18.00 -6.48
N ARG A 171 0.52 -17.78 -6.02
CA ARG A 171 -0.58 -18.73 -6.13
C ARG A 171 -1.76 -18.09 -6.86
N PRO A 172 -2.17 -18.62 -8.03
CA PRO A 172 -3.43 -18.25 -8.65
C PRO A 172 -4.61 -18.80 -7.82
N VAL A 173 -5.69 -18.02 -7.73
CA VAL A 173 -6.96 -18.36 -7.07
C VAL A 173 -8.09 -18.05 -8.06
N GLY A 174 -9.08 -18.94 -8.16
CA GLY A 174 -10.08 -18.90 -9.24
C GLY A 174 -9.63 -19.68 -10.48
N ALA A 175 -9.10 -20.90 -10.26
CA ALA A 175 -8.35 -21.71 -11.22
C ALA A 175 -9.13 -22.19 -12.46
N GLU A 176 -10.42 -21.89 -12.57
CA GLU A 176 -11.23 -22.24 -13.74
C GLU A 176 -11.02 -21.28 -14.93
N SER A 177 -10.32 -20.16 -14.71
CA SER A 177 -10.00 -19.19 -15.77
C SER A 177 -8.67 -19.49 -16.46
N HIS A 178 -8.73 -19.92 -17.73
CA HIS A 178 -7.56 -20.06 -18.62
C HIS A 178 -6.72 -18.77 -18.75
N ARG A 179 -7.29 -17.60 -18.40
CA ARG A 179 -6.56 -16.33 -18.37
C ARG A 179 -5.38 -16.32 -17.38
N LEU A 180 -5.45 -17.12 -16.31
CA LEU A 180 -4.36 -17.28 -15.34
C LEU A 180 -3.21 -18.14 -15.87
N ASP A 181 -3.41 -18.83 -17.01
CA ASP A 181 -2.38 -19.58 -17.72
C ASP A 181 -1.57 -18.73 -18.71
N ASN A 182 -1.88 -17.43 -18.84
CA ASN A 182 -1.14 -16.52 -19.71
C ASN A 182 0.36 -16.43 -19.28
N PRO A 183 1.31 -16.85 -20.14
CA PRO A 183 2.73 -16.83 -19.82
C PRO A 183 3.28 -15.42 -19.62
N GLU A 184 2.74 -14.40 -20.33
CA GLU A 184 3.16 -13.02 -20.16
C GLU A 184 2.73 -12.45 -18.80
N LEU A 185 1.54 -12.81 -18.33
CA LEU A 185 1.06 -12.45 -17.00
C LEU A 185 1.96 -13.02 -15.90
N ARG A 186 2.34 -14.30 -16.04
CA ARG A 186 3.25 -14.97 -15.10
C ARG A 186 4.63 -14.33 -15.11
N ALA A 187 5.19 -14.07 -16.29
CA ALA A 187 6.48 -13.41 -16.44
C ALA A 187 6.48 -11.98 -15.85
N ALA A 188 5.39 -11.23 -16.02
CA ALA A 188 5.24 -9.89 -15.43
C ALA A 188 5.26 -9.91 -13.90
N HIS A 189 4.63 -10.90 -13.27
CA HIS A 189 4.70 -11.09 -11.81
C HIS A 189 6.13 -11.42 -11.35
N VAL A 190 6.79 -12.35 -12.03
CA VAL A 190 8.16 -12.76 -11.71
C VAL A 190 9.14 -11.58 -11.76
N ARG A 191 9.03 -10.73 -12.80
CA ARG A 191 9.84 -9.51 -12.95
C ARG A 191 9.47 -8.39 -11.97
N GLY A 192 8.33 -8.48 -11.29
CA GLY A 192 7.81 -7.42 -10.42
C GLY A 192 7.17 -6.25 -11.18
N ASP A 193 6.84 -6.45 -12.46
CA ASP A 193 6.15 -5.46 -13.29
C ASP A 193 4.71 -5.23 -12.79
N ILE A 194 4.08 -6.28 -12.23
CA ILE A 194 2.76 -6.23 -11.60
C ILE A 194 2.82 -6.83 -10.19
N PRO A 195 2.05 -6.29 -9.22
CA PRO A 195 1.96 -6.83 -7.88
C PRO A 195 0.89 -7.94 -7.81
N PRO A 196 0.78 -8.66 -6.69
CA PRO A 196 -0.43 -9.43 -6.37
C PRO A 196 -1.69 -8.60 -6.57
N TRP A 197 -2.72 -9.23 -7.10
CA TRP A 197 -3.93 -8.55 -7.54
C TRP A 197 -5.16 -9.41 -7.29
N THR A 198 -6.33 -8.80 -7.30
CA THR A 198 -7.63 -9.48 -7.15
C THR A 198 -8.65 -8.81 -8.06
N LEU A 199 -9.44 -9.63 -8.72
CA LEU A 199 -10.59 -9.24 -9.53
C LEU A 199 -11.82 -9.89 -8.92
N ILE A 200 -12.82 -9.09 -8.59
CA ILE A 200 -14.12 -9.53 -8.10
C ILE A 200 -15.16 -8.73 -8.85
N GLU A 201 -16.13 -9.43 -9.46
CA GLU A 201 -17.15 -8.80 -10.30
C GLU A 201 -16.49 -7.96 -11.40
N ASP A 202 -16.67 -6.65 -11.38
CA ASP A 202 -16.10 -5.68 -12.31
C ASP A 202 -14.94 -4.86 -11.71
N GLU A 203 -14.52 -5.09 -10.45
CA GLU A 203 -13.44 -4.32 -9.82
C GLU A 203 -12.15 -5.13 -9.70
N LEU A 204 -11.10 -4.69 -10.42
CA LEU A 204 -9.73 -5.18 -10.25
C LEU A 204 -8.95 -4.27 -9.31
N PHE A 205 -8.28 -4.81 -8.30
CA PHE A 205 -7.47 -4.00 -7.40
C PHE A 205 -6.09 -4.58 -7.08
N VAL A 206 -5.16 -3.67 -6.79
CA VAL A 206 -3.77 -3.92 -6.44
C VAL A 206 -3.34 -3.09 -5.25
N PHE A 207 -2.32 -3.59 -4.53
CA PHE A 207 -1.63 -2.84 -3.48
C PHE A 207 -0.13 -2.82 -3.74
N VAL A 208 0.48 -1.65 -3.59
CA VAL A 208 1.91 -1.41 -3.72
C VAL A 208 2.45 -0.90 -2.38
N PRO A 209 3.25 -1.68 -1.64
CA PRO A 209 3.79 -1.26 -0.35
C PRO A 209 4.61 0.03 -0.45
N LEU A 210 4.54 0.85 0.61
CA LEU A 210 5.26 2.12 0.71
C LEU A 210 6.30 2.08 1.83
N ASP A 211 7.55 2.38 1.50
CA ASP A 211 8.67 2.54 2.45
C ASP A 211 8.91 4.00 2.87
N ARG A 212 8.12 4.92 2.32
CA ARG A 212 8.29 6.36 2.47
C ARG A 212 6.94 7.06 2.36
N PRO A 213 6.86 8.35 2.72
CA PRO A 213 5.65 9.13 2.46
C PRO A 213 5.23 9.04 1.00
N LEU A 214 3.93 8.84 0.77
CA LEU A 214 3.29 8.75 -0.54
C LEU A 214 3.63 9.97 -1.40
N ARG A 215 4.02 9.72 -2.65
CA ARG A 215 4.23 10.73 -3.69
C ARG A 215 3.33 10.45 -4.89
N PRO A 216 3.10 11.46 -5.76
CA PRO A 216 2.34 11.29 -7.00
C PRO A 216 2.75 10.06 -7.82
N ARG A 217 4.06 9.84 -7.99
CA ARG A 217 4.60 8.69 -8.72
C ARG A 217 4.13 7.33 -8.19
N ASP A 218 3.85 7.22 -6.89
CA ASP A 218 3.41 5.97 -6.27
C ASP A 218 1.95 5.65 -6.63
N LEU A 219 1.12 6.69 -6.74
CA LEU A 219 -0.28 6.59 -7.17
C LEU A 219 -0.35 6.24 -8.67
N GLU A 220 0.44 6.94 -9.49
CA GLU A 220 0.54 6.66 -10.92
C GLU A 220 1.10 5.25 -11.18
N GLU A 221 2.10 4.83 -10.42
CA GLU A 221 2.64 3.47 -10.51
C GLU A 221 1.60 2.41 -10.14
N ALA A 222 0.83 2.61 -9.06
CA ALA A 222 -0.24 1.70 -8.68
C ALA A 222 -1.31 1.60 -9.78
N ALA A 223 -1.77 2.74 -10.32
CA ALA A 223 -2.74 2.78 -11.41
C ALA A 223 -2.23 2.08 -12.67
N ARG A 224 -1.01 2.40 -13.11
CA ARG A 224 -0.36 1.78 -14.28
C ARG A 224 -0.22 0.27 -14.11
N LYS A 225 0.19 -0.18 -12.91
CA LYS A 225 0.31 -1.61 -12.60
C LYS A 225 -1.04 -2.31 -12.65
N ALA A 226 -2.11 -1.70 -12.14
CA ALA A 226 -3.46 -2.26 -12.20
C ALA A 226 -3.95 -2.39 -13.65
N ILE A 227 -3.83 -1.33 -14.46
CA ILE A 227 -4.22 -1.37 -15.89
C ILE A 227 -3.39 -2.38 -16.67
N ARG A 228 -2.10 -2.52 -16.34
CA ARG A 228 -1.25 -3.56 -16.95
C ARG A 228 -1.80 -4.97 -16.66
N VAL A 229 -2.33 -5.23 -15.47
CA VAL A 229 -3.00 -6.51 -15.18
C VAL A 229 -4.25 -6.68 -16.04
N VAL A 230 -5.11 -5.65 -16.12
CA VAL A 230 -6.33 -5.67 -16.97
C VAL A 230 -5.99 -6.04 -18.42
N ARG A 231 -4.98 -5.41 -19.00
CA ARG A 231 -4.50 -5.70 -20.37
C ARG A 231 -3.96 -7.12 -20.51
N LEU A 232 -3.19 -7.62 -19.54
CA LEU A 232 -2.63 -8.97 -19.58
C LEU A 232 -3.69 -10.07 -19.39
N LEU A 233 -4.79 -9.75 -18.71
CA LEU A 233 -5.93 -10.66 -18.57
C LEU A 233 -6.85 -10.65 -19.80
N ASP A 234 -6.68 -9.69 -20.71
CA ASP A 234 -7.56 -9.46 -21.84
C ASP A 234 -9.04 -9.36 -21.38
N VAL A 235 -9.27 -8.52 -20.36
CA VAL A 235 -10.60 -8.22 -19.83
C VAL A 235 -10.93 -6.76 -20.09
N GLY A 236 -12.06 -6.51 -20.77
CA GLY A 236 -12.51 -5.16 -21.13
C GLY A 236 -11.91 -4.57 -22.41
N ALA A 237 -11.27 -5.37 -23.27
CA ALA A 237 -10.73 -4.91 -24.56
C ALA A 237 -11.81 -4.71 -25.65
N ASP A 238 -12.92 -5.45 -25.58
CA ASP A 238 -13.92 -5.49 -26.67
C ASP A 238 -14.70 -4.17 -26.86
N GLU A 239 -14.79 -3.30 -25.85
CA GLU A 239 -15.56 -2.05 -25.92
C GLU A 239 -14.71 -0.81 -26.23
N LEU A 240 -13.42 -0.82 -25.84
CA LEU A 240 -12.48 0.25 -26.19
C LEU A 240 -12.20 0.34 -27.70
N ALA A 241 -12.44 -0.74 -28.44
CA ALA A 241 -12.35 -0.75 -29.89
C ALA A 241 -13.54 -0.05 -30.58
N VAL A 242 -14.68 0.12 -29.88
CA VAL A 242 -15.91 0.70 -30.45
C VAL A 242 -15.89 2.23 -30.39
N GLU A 243 -15.34 2.84 -29.33
CA GLU A 243 -15.31 4.31 -29.18
C GLU A 243 -14.31 5.03 -30.12
N VAL A 244 -13.39 4.32 -30.78
CA VAL A 244 -12.41 4.91 -31.72
C VAL A 244 -12.93 4.95 -33.18
N GLY A 245 -14.12 4.41 -33.43
CA GLY A 245 -14.67 4.23 -34.79
C GLY A 245 -15.73 5.24 -35.26
N GLU A 246 -16.16 6.21 -34.43
CA GLU A 246 -17.35 7.03 -34.73
C GLU A 246 -17.09 8.53 -35.00
N ASP A 247 -15.85 8.93 -35.31
CA ASP A 247 -15.56 10.24 -35.89
C ASP A 247 -15.02 10.08 -37.33
N GLY A 248 -15.93 9.73 -38.24
CA GLY A 248 -15.73 9.79 -39.70
C GLY A 248 -16.17 11.13 -40.29
#